data_AF-A0A8T3XGX0-F1
#
_entry.id   AF-A0A8T3XGX0-F1
#
_cell.length_a   1.000
_cell.length_b   1.000
_cell.length_c   1.000
_cell.angle_alpha   90.00
_cell.angle_beta   90.00
_cell.angle_gamma   90.00
#
_symmetry.space_group_name_H-M   'P 1'
#
loop_
_entity.id
_entity.type
_entity.pdbx_description
1 polymer ?
#
loop_
_entity_poly.entity_id
_entity_poly.type
_entity_poly.pdbx_seq_one_letter_code
_entity_poly.pdbx_strand_id
1 'polypeptide(L)'
;MSLKQFFSGFKKGMKNFGQNIALIVNSALLSIVYFIGVGFTSIISKIVRKHFLDTKLSKKATYWHDLNLKKKPIEEYYRQF
;
A
#
# COMPACT_ATOMS: atom_id res chain seq x y z
N MET A 1 -31.19 38.15 2.32
CA MET A 1 -30.53 36.86 2.66
C MET A 1 -31.04 36.44 4.03
N SER A 2 -31.56 35.22 4.19
CA SER A 2 -32.16 34.79 5.47
C SER A 2 -31.08 34.49 6.51
N LEU A 3 -31.30 34.88 7.77
CA LEU A 3 -30.40 34.59 8.89
C LEU A 3 -30.08 33.08 8.99
N LYS A 4 -31.04 32.20 8.67
CA LYS A 4 -30.85 30.74 8.62
C LYS A 4 -29.82 30.31 7.57
N GLN A 5 -29.77 30.97 6.42
CA GLN A 5 -28.80 30.67 5.36
C GLN A 5 -27.38 31.05 5.79
N PHE A 6 -27.24 32.18 6.49
CA PHE A 6 -25.96 32.61 7.06
C PHE A 6 -25.40 31.60 8.07
N PHE A 7 -26.21 31.19 9.06
CA PHE A 7 -25.80 30.19 10.06
C PHE A 7 -25.52 28.81 9.44
N SER A 8 -26.29 28.41 8.44
CA SER A 8 -26.05 27.16 7.70
C SER A 8 -24.71 27.21 6.95
N GLY A 9 -24.44 28.31 6.24
CA GLY A 9 -23.17 28.53 5.55
C GLY A 9 -21.99 28.57 6.52
N PHE A 10 -22.13 29.27 7.64
CA PHE A 10 -21.10 29.34 8.68
C PHE A 10 -20.79 27.97 9.29
N LYS A 11 -21.82 27.19 9.63
CA LYS A 11 -21.66 25.82 10.16
C LYS A 11 -20.95 24.91 9.14
N LYS A 12 -21.30 25.02 7.86
CA LYS A 12 -20.65 24.27 6.78
C LYS A 12 -19.19 24.69 6.59
N GLY A 13 -18.90 25.98 6.64
CA GLY A 13 -17.55 26.53 6.60
C GLY A 13 -16.68 26.02 7.75
N MET A 14 -17.19 26.07 8.98
CA MET A 14 -16.49 25.58 10.16
C MET A 14 -16.19 24.08 10.09
N LYS A 15 -17.14 23.28 9.60
CA LYS A 15 -16.96 21.84 9.38
C LYS A 15 -15.83 21.56 8.38
N ASN A 16 -15.85 22.24 7.23
CA ASN A 16 -14.83 22.07 6.19
C ASN A 16 -13.45 22.54 6.68
N PHE A 17 -13.40 23.64 7.43
CA PHE A 17 -12.17 24.13 8.04
C PHE A 17 -11.56 23.09 8.99
N GLY A 18 -12.37 22.54 9.90
CA GLY A 18 -11.92 21.48 10.81
C GLY A 18 -11.43 20.24 10.07
N GLN A 19 -12.14 19.82 9.01
CA GLN A 19 -11.71 18.69 8.17
C GLN A 19 -10.37 18.94 7.48
N ASN A 20 -10.16 20.13 6.92
CA ASN A 20 -8.93 20.49 6.24
C ASN A 20 -7.75 20.55 7.23
N ILE A 21 -7.94 21.17 8.40
CA ILE A 21 -6.92 21.20 9.45
C ILE A 21 -6.59 19.78 9.93
N ALA A 22 -7.59 18.94 10.16
CA ALA A 22 -7.37 17.55 10.55
C ALA A 22 -6.56 16.78 9.49
N LEU A 23 -6.84 16.99 8.21
CA LEU A 23 -6.08 16.37 7.11
C LEU A 23 -4.62 16.84 7.12
N ILE A 24 -4.39 18.15 7.26
CA ILE A 24 -3.03 18.74 7.30
C ILE A 24 -2.24 18.19 8.49
N VAL A 25 -2.84 18.20 9.69
CA VAL A 25 -2.18 17.72 10.90
C VAL A 25 -1.87 16.22 10.80
N ASN A 26 -2.83 15.40 10.38
CA ASN A 26 -2.60 13.96 10.21
C ASN A 26 -1.52 13.69 9.15
N SER A 27 -1.52 14.44 8.04
CA SER A 27 -0.50 14.30 7.00
C SER A 27 0.88 14.70 7.50
N ALA A 28 0.98 15.78 8.27
CA ALA A 28 2.24 16.21 8.88
C ALA A 28 2.76 15.19 9.89
N LEU A 29 1.88 14.66 10.75
CA LEU A 29 2.23 13.65 11.76
C LEU A 29 2.69 12.34 11.11
N LEU A 30 1.95 11.88 10.09
CA LEU A 30 2.33 10.70 9.29
C LEU A 30 3.65 10.90 8.58
N SER A 31 3.89 12.08 8.01
CA SER A 31 5.15 12.42 7.33
C SER A 31 6.33 12.25 8.29
N ILE A 32 6.25 12.83 9.49
CA ILE A 32 7.30 12.70 10.52
C ILE A 32 7.55 11.23 10.87
N VAL A 33 6.48 10.47 11.15
CA VAL A 33 6.60 9.04 11.48
C VAL A 33 7.21 8.25 10.32
N TYR A 34 6.90 8.58 9.08
CA TYR A 34 7.44 7.88 7.92
C TYR A 34 8.93 8.19 7.72
N PHE A 35 9.32 9.45 7.81
CA PHE A 35 10.74 9.83 7.65
C PHE A 35 11.60 9.33 8.80
N ILE A 36 11.14 9.45 10.05
CA ILE A 36 11.91 9.04 11.22
C ILE A 36 11.81 7.53 11.43
N GLY A 37 10.61 6.95 11.42
CA GLY A 37 10.42 5.52 11.63
C GLY A 37 10.90 4.68 10.45
N VAL A 38 10.30 4.89 9.27
CA VAL A 38 10.62 4.08 8.08
C VAL A 38 11.96 4.49 7.47
N GLY A 39 12.26 5.79 7.40
CA GLY A 39 13.53 6.27 6.85
C GLY A 39 14.73 5.78 7.67
N PHE A 40 14.69 5.93 8.99
CA PHE A 40 15.79 5.48 9.85
C PHE A 40 15.95 3.96 9.86
N THR A 41 14.84 3.20 9.89
CA THR A 41 14.89 1.74 9.81
C THR A 41 15.46 1.25 8.47
N SER A 42 15.14 1.92 7.36
CA SER A 42 15.70 1.63 6.04
C SER A 42 17.20 1.93 5.95
N ILE A 43 17.66 3.01 6.59
CA ILE A 43 19.09 3.34 6.70
C ILE A 43 19.81 2.25 7.51
N ILE A 44 19.29 1.90 8.68
CA ILE A 44 19.87 0.84 9.54
C ILE A 44 19.91 -0.49 8.80
N SER A 45 18.83 -0.90 8.14
CA SER A 45 18.78 -2.18 7.45
C SER A 45 19.82 -2.28 6.32
N LYS A 46 20.06 -1.17 5.62
CA LYS A 46 21.12 -1.08 4.60
C LYS A 46 22.51 -1.21 5.21
N ILE A 47 22.77 -0.57 6.35
CA ILE A 47 24.06 -0.69 7.07
C ILE A 47 24.30 -2.13 7.52
N VAL A 48 23.27 -2.78 8.08
CA VAL A 48 23.34 -4.17 8.57
C VAL A 48 23.31 -5.20 7.41
N ARG A 49 23.23 -4.74 6.14
CA ARG A 49 22.99 -5.59 4.95
C ARG A 49 21.82 -6.57 5.14
N LYS A 50 20.85 -6.20 5.98
CA LYS A 50 19.65 -7.00 6.22
C LYS A 50 18.71 -6.74 5.06
N HIS A 51 18.64 -7.71 4.15
CA HIS A 51 17.62 -7.71 3.11
C HIS A 51 16.28 -8.11 3.72
N PHE A 52 15.31 -7.20 3.73
CA PHE A 52 13.95 -7.51 4.16
C PHE A 52 13.20 -8.40 3.16
N LEU A 53 13.57 -8.30 1.88
CA LEU A 53 13.12 -9.18 0.82
C LEU A 53 14.25 -10.13 0.44
N ASP A 54 13.95 -11.42 0.34
CA ASP A 54 14.94 -12.38 -0.14
C ASP A 54 15.24 -12.09 -1.61
N THR A 55 16.41 -11.51 -1.89
CA THR A 55 16.87 -11.16 -3.24
C THR A 55 17.39 -12.36 -4.02
N LYS A 56 17.47 -13.53 -3.37
CA LYS A 56 17.67 -14.80 -4.06
C LYS A 56 16.36 -15.16 -4.75
N LEU A 57 16.18 -14.66 -5.97
CA LEU A 57 15.39 -15.35 -6.98
C LEU A 57 16.02 -16.73 -7.16
N SER A 58 15.66 -17.65 -6.28
CA SER A 58 16.05 -19.03 -6.41
C SER A 58 15.50 -19.48 -7.75
N LYS A 59 16.37 -19.88 -8.69
CA LYS A 59 15.99 -20.67 -9.88
C LYS A 59 15.41 -22.04 -9.50
N LYS A 60 14.83 -22.18 -8.30
CA LYS A 60 14.06 -23.35 -7.92
C LYS A 60 12.74 -23.23 -8.66
N ALA A 61 12.61 -24.11 -9.65
CA ALA A 61 11.40 -24.50 -10.36
C ALA A 61 10.19 -23.67 -9.93
N THR A 62 9.94 -22.59 -10.65
CA THR A 62 8.63 -21.96 -10.66
C THR A 62 7.59 -23.07 -10.82
N TYR A 63 6.51 -23.03 -10.03
CA TYR A 63 5.41 -23.99 -10.11
C TYR A 63 4.79 -24.07 -11.53
N TRP A 64 5.10 -23.07 -12.35
CA TRP A 64 4.96 -23.04 -13.80
C TRP A 64 5.89 -24.08 -14.44
N HIS A 65 5.38 -25.29 -14.61
CA HIS A 65 5.92 -26.23 -15.57
C HIS A 65 5.55 -25.74 -16.98
N ASP A 66 6.48 -25.74 -17.93
CA ASP A 66 6.14 -25.60 -19.35
C ASP A 66 5.24 -26.80 -19.71
N LEU A 67 3.92 -26.58 -19.74
CA LEU A 67 2.94 -27.59 -20.10
C LEU A 67 3.17 -27.96 -21.57
N ASN A 68 4.01 -28.97 -21.78
CA ASN A 68 4.20 -29.61 -23.07
C ASN A 68 2.92 -30.39 -23.41
N LEU A 69 1.90 -29.68 -23.92
CA LEU A 69 0.56 -30.18 -24.25
C LEU A 69 0.56 -31.38 -25.23
N LYS A 70 1.71 -31.74 -25.80
CA LYS A 70 1.89 -32.87 -26.73
C LYS A 70 2.25 -34.20 -26.06
N LYS A 71 2.64 -34.22 -24.77
CA LYS A 71 3.21 -35.42 -24.14
C LYS A 71 2.23 -36.27 -23.32
N LYS A 72 1.06 -35.74 -22.95
CA LYS A 72 0.11 -36.42 -22.07
C LYS A 72 -1.30 -36.45 -22.66
N PRO A 73 -2.13 -37.46 -22.33
CA PRO A 73 -3.52 -37.54 -22.78
C PRO A 73 -4.33 -36.32 -22.30
N ILE A 74 -5.28 -35.86 -23.10
CA ILE A 74 -6.06 -34.64 -22.83
C ILE A 74 -6.82 -34.75 -21.49
N GLU A 75 -7.20 -35.97 -21.11
CA GLU A 75 -7.95 -36.32 -19.90
C GLU A 75 -7.20 -35.98 -18.61
N GLU A 76 -5.85 -36.03 -18.63
CA GLU A 76 -5.04 -35.65 -17.46
C GLU A 76 -5.05 -34.13 -17.22
N TYR A 77 -5.24 -33.32 -18.28
CA TYR A 77 -5.29 -31.86 -18.13
C TYR A 77 -6.64 -31.38 -17.60
N TYR A 78 -7.74 -32.08 -17.90
CA TYR A 78 -9.07 -31.72 -17.37
C TYR A 78 -9.20 -31.88 -15.85
N ARG A 79 -8.26 -32.57 -15.19
CA ARG A 79 -8.24 -32.74 -13.72
C ARG A 79 -7.46 -31.65 -12.98
N GLN A 80 -6.91 -30.66 -13.69
CA GLN A 80 -6.10 -29.59 -13.08
C GLN A 80 -6.94 -28.38 -12.60
N PHE A 81 -8.23 -28.34 -12.89
CA PHE A 81 -9.18 -27.30 -12.46
C PHE A 81 -10.27 -27.88 -11.58
#